data_AF-A0A644X310-F1
#
_entry.id   AF-A0A644X310-F1
#
_cell.length_a   1.000
_cell.length_b   1.000
_cell.length_c   1.000
_cell.angle_alpha   90.00
_cell.angle_beta   90.00
_cell.angle_gamma   90.00
#
_symmetry.space_group_name_H-M   'P 1'
#
loop_
_entity.id
_entity.type
_entity.pdbx_description
1 polymer ?
#
loop_
_entity_poly.entity_id
_entity_poly.type
_entity_poly.pdbx_seq_one_letter_code
_entity_poly.pdbx_strand_id
1 'polypeptide(L)'
;MDIFKNETGDTSKCSIGILLMENVRNESPDDKLMTIRQGLEDTIRSKYGQTSRGELKALHPMDTYVAYYKKFGYSYHVLSQFESIIKGKSIPSGLPLVEAMFMAELKNMLLTAGHDFDKIKVPMGLSTSTGKEGYMTISGKAVTTVPGDFALADQEGILSSILRGPDLRTAIRKHTTRVLYTVYAPQGVIAGI
;
A
#
# COMPACT_ATOMS: atom_id res chain seq x y z
N MET A 1 4.34 -0.52 -24.48
CA MET A 1 5.58 -0.81 -23.72
C MET A 1 5.17 -1.66 -22.54
N ASP A 2 5.72 -2.86 -22.40
CA ASP A 2 5.40 -3.72 -21.25
C ASP A 2 6.03 -3.14 -19.99
N ILE A 3 5.21 -2.46 -19.18
CA ILE A 3 5.64 -1.82 -17.93
C ILE A 3 5.89 -2.84 -16.80
N PHE A 4 5.43 -4.08 -16.99
CA PHE A 4 5.42 -5.10 -15.96
C PHE A 4 5.77 -6.48 -16.54
N LYS A 5 6.57 -7.25 -15.80
CA LYS A 5 6.93 -8.64 -16.08
C LYS A 5 6.57 -9.50 -14.87
N ASN A 6 5.89 -10.62 -15.09
CA ASN A 6 5.68 -11.61 -14.05
C ASN A 6 6.91 -12.52 -13.92
N GLU A 7 7.90 -12.11 -13.14
CA GLU A 7 9.12 -12.91 -12.88
C GLU A 7 8.87 -14.12 -11.98
N THR A 8 7.75 -14.16 -11.26
CA THR A 8 7.34 -15.31 -10.45
C THR A 8 6.60 -16.43 -11.21
N GLY A 9 6.23 -16.20 -12.47
CA GLY A 9 5.32 -17.07 -13.24
C GLY A 9 3.93 -17.25 -12.60
N ASP A 10 3.08 -18.12 -13.16
CA ASP A 10 1.73 -18.44 -12.61
C ASP A 10 1.75 -19.24 -11.30
N THR A 11 2.94 -19.48 -10.74
CA THR A 11 3.13 -20.23 -9.49
C THR A 11 3.06 -19.37 -8.24
N SER A 12 2.99 -18.03 -8.40
CA SER A 12 2.94 -17.13 -7.26
C SER A 12 1.55 -17.12 -6.62
N LYS A 13 1.54 -17.32 -5.31
CA LYS A 13 0.34 -17.20 -4.47
C LYS A 13 0.03 -15.73 -4.16
N CYS A 14 0.29 -14.82 -5.09
CA CYS A 14 0.09 -13.38 -4.91
C CYS A 14 -0.20 -12.72 -6.26
N SER A 15 -1.33 -12.03 -6.34
CA SER A 15 -1.64 -11.13 -7.45
C SER A 15 -1.17 -9.71 -7.11
N ILE A 16 -0.96 -8.89 -8.14
CA ILE A 16 -0.68 -7.47 -7.97
C ILE A 16 -1.67 -6.65 -8.80
N GLY A 17 -2.34 -5.71 -8.15
CA GLY A 17 -3.14 -4.68 -8.80
C GLY A 17 -2.26 -3.47 -9.09
N ILE A 18 -2.40 -2.88 -10.28
CA ILE A 18 -1.63 -1.71 -10.70
C ILE A 18 -2.57 -0.66 -11.27
N LEU A 19 -2.45 0.58 -10.81
CA LEU A 19 -3.10 1.76 -11.36
C LEU A 19 -2.04 2.81 -11.68
N LEU A 20 -1.86 3.09 -12.97
CA LEU A 20 -1.04 4.21 -13.45
C LEU A 20 -1.97 5.39 -13.77
N MET A 21 -1.71 6.53 -13.14
CA MET A 21 -2.40 7.78 -13.44
C MET A 21 -1.40 8.79 -13.99
N GLU A 22 -1.76 9.45 -15.09
CA GLU A 22 -0.92 10.45 -15.75
C GLU A 22 -1.58 11.82 -15.72
N ASN A 23 -0.76 12.87 -15.86
CA ASN A 23 -1.19 14.27 -15.83
C ASN A 23 -1.93 14.65 -14.53
N VAL A 24 -1.53 14.02 -13.42
CA VAL A 24 -2.08 14.33 -12.08
C VAL A 24 -1.45 15.61 -11.52
N ARG A 25 -2.20 16.30 -10.67
CA ARG A 25 -1.70 17.44 -9.88
C ARG A 25 -1.63 17.02 -8.42
N ASN A 26 -0.45 17.15 -7.82
CA ASN A 26 -0.24 16.80 -6.41
C ASN A 26 -0.35 18.03 -5.49
N GLU A 27 -1.31 18.89 -5.81
CA GLU A 27 -1.67 20.09 -5.09
C GLU A 27 -3.20 20.09 -4.94
N SER A 28 -3.69 20.43 -3.75
CA SER A 28 -5.13 20.57 -3.49
C SER A 28 -5.39 22.02 -3.09
N PRO A 29 -5.71 22.90 -4.05
CA PRO A 29 -6.09 24.28 -3.72
C PRO A 29 -7.47 24.35 -3.06
N ASP A 30 -8.28 23.28 -3.14
CA ASP A 30 -9.64 23.20 -2.62
C ASP A 30 -9.73 22.30 -1.37
N ASP A 31 -10.73 22.56 -0.52
CA ASP A 31 -11.05 21.76 0.67
C ASP A 31 -11.77 20.42 0.35
N LYS A 32 -11.99 20.10 -0.93
CA LYS A 32 -12.76 18.90 -1.33
C LYS A 32 -12.16 17.60 -0.78
N LEU A 33 -10.85 17.43 -0.87
CA LEU A 33 -10.19 16.24 -0.35
C LEU A 33 -10.35 16.13 1.16
N MET A 34 -10.26 17.26 1.88
CA MET A 34 -10.51 17.33 3.31
C MET A 34 -11.96 16.91 3.65
N THR A 35 -12.97 17.38 2.90
CA THR A 35 -14.36 16.96 3.10
C THR A 35 -14.54 15.45 2.90
N ILE A 36 -13.97 14.88 1.83
CA ILE A 36 -14.04 13.44 1.57
C ILE A 36 -13.32 12.65 2.67
N ARG A 37 -12.16 13.13 3.14
CA ARG A 37 -11.40 12.54 4.24
C ARG A 37 -12.22 12.49 5.52
N GLN A 38 -12.81 13.62 5.93
CA GLN A 38 -13.66 13.70 7.12
C GLN A 38 -14.86 12.75 7.02
N GLY A 39 -15.55 12.73 5.86
CA GLY A 39 -16.66 11.81 5.64
C GLY A 39 -16.25 10.33 5.73
N LEU A 40 -15.05 9.98 5.26
CA LEU A 40 -14.51 8.62 5.42
C LEU A 40 -14.22 8.29 6.89
N GLU A 41 -13.60 9.21 7.63
CA GLU A 41 -13.33 9.04 9.06
C GLU A 41 -14.63 8.80 9.85
N ASP A 42 -15.67 9.60 9.57
CA ASP A 42 -16.98 9.47 10.23
C ASP A 42 -17.67 8.16 9.85
N THR A 43 -17.56 7.74 8.59
CA THR A 43 -18.05 6.43 8.13
C THR A 43 -17.37 5.29 8.88
N ILE A 44 -16.03 5.33 9.02
CA ILE A 44 -15.26 4.30 9.74
C ILE A 44 -15.68 4.26 11.21
N ARG A 45 -15.76 5.41 11.88
CA ARG A 45 -16.15 5.51 13.29
C ARG A 45 -17.57 5.03 13.52
N SER A 46 -18.52 5.45 12.68
CA SER A 46 -19.92 5.06 12.79
C SER A 46 -20.11 3.56 12.57
N LYS A 47 -19.41 2.96 11.60
CA LYS A 47 -19.60 1.56 11.23
C LYS A 47 -18.88 0.59 12.16
N TYR A 48 -17.70 0.98 12.65
CA TYR A 48 -16.81 0.07 13.38
C TYR A 48 -16.51 0.50 14.82
N GLY A 49 -17.14 1.57 15.32
CA GLY A 49 -16.91 2.14 16.65
C GLY A 49 -17.09 1.17 17.83
N GLN A 50 -17.95 0.17 17.66
CA GLN A 50 -18.22 -0.87 18.68
C GLN A 50 -17.62 -2.23 18.32
N THR A 51 -16.91 -2.32 17.18
CA THR A 51 -16.32 -3.59 16.71
C THR A 51 -15.04 -3.88 17.48
N SER A 52 -14.94 -5.07 18.05
CA SER A 52 -13.75 -5.54 18.73
C SER A 52 -12.59 -5.75 17.75
N ARG A 53 -11.35 -5.74 18.27
CA ARG A 53 -10.15 -6.05 17.46
C ARG A 53 -10.23 -7.44 16.81
N GLY A 54 -10.86 -8.42 17.48
CA GLY A 54 -11.04 -9.77 16.95
C GLY A 54 -11.94 -9.79 15.72
N GLU A 55 -13.06 -9.08 15.80
CA GLU A 55 -13.99 -8.92 14.68
C GLU A 55 -13.36 -8.13 13.52
N LEU A 56 -12.62 -7.04 13.79
CA LEU A 56 -11.89 -6.30 12.76
C LEU A 56 -10.88 -7.18 12.01
N LYS A 57 -10.16 -8.04 12.73
CA LYS A 57 -9.22 -9.01 12.13
C LYS A 57 -9.92 -10.04 11.24
N ALA A 58 -11.18 -10.34 11.50
CA ALA A 58 -11.95 -11.32 10.74
C ALA A 58 -12.63 -10.71 9.49
N LEU A 59 -12.62 -9.38 9.34
CA LEU A 59 -13.14 -8.74 8.13
C LEU A 59 -12.26 -9.06 6.92
N HIS A 60 -12.88 -9.45 5.81
CA HIS A 60 -12.17 -9.58 4.55
C HIS A 60 -11.96 -8.21 3.90
N PRO A 61 -10.77 -7.86 3.35
CA PRO A 61 -9.54 -8.67 3.22
C PRO A 61 -8.54 -8.57 4.38
N MET A 62 -8.88 -7.90 5.49
CA MET A 62 -7.99 -7.73 6.66
C MET A 62 -7.49 -9.08 7.20
N ASP A 63 -8.35 -10.09 7.23
CA ASP A 63 -8.05 -11.46 7.65
C ASP A 63 -6.88 -12.07 6.87
N THR A 64 -6.86 -11.86 5.56
CA THR A 64 -5.85 -12.39 4.65
C THR A 64 -4.50 -11.73 4.88
N TYR A 65 -4.47 -10.40 5.04
CA TYR A 65 -3.23 -9.70 5.38
C TYR A 65 -2.73 -10.05 6.79
N VAL A 66 -3.63 -10.19 7.77
CA VAL A 66 -3.25 -10.63 9.12
C VAL A 66 -2.63 -12.01 9.07
N ALA A 67 -3.22 -12.96 8.32
CA ALA A 67 -2.67 -14.29 8.14
C ALA A 67 -1.32 -14.25 7.41
N TYR A 68 -1.16 -13.39 6.39
CA TYR A 68 0.10 -13.20 5.68
C TYR A 68 1.19 -12.70 6.63
N TYR A 69 0.97 -11.58 7.33
CA TYR A 69 1.93 -10.97 8.24
C TYR A 69 2.34 -11.90 9.39
N LYS A 70 1.38 -12.70 9.90
CA LYS A 70 1.63 -13.66 10.97
C LYS A 70 2.67 -14.72 10.60
N LYS A 71 2.75 -15.14 9.33
CA LYS A 71 3.77 -16.11 8.85
C LYS A 71 5.21 -15.62 9.08
N PHE A 72 5.39 -14.30 9.16
CA PHE A 72 6.68 -13.65 9.32
C PHE A 72 6.87 -13.04 10.72
N GLY A 73 5.93 -13.24 11.64
CA GLY A 73 5.99 -12.67 13.00
C GLY A 73 5.68 -11.17 13.07
N TYR A 74 5.04 -10.59 12.04
CA TYR A 74 4.64 -9.19 12.02
C TYR A 74 3.14 -9.02 12.28
N SER A 75 2.73 -7.78 12.60
CA SER A 75 1.33 -7.38 12.68
C SER A 75 0.95 -6.50 11.49
N TYR A 76 -0.24 -6.73 10.92
CA TYR A 76 -0.72 -5.93 9.79
C TYR A 76 -0.98 -4.48 10.20
N HIS A 77 -0.30 -3.53 9.54
CA HIS A 77 -0.29 -2.14 9.97
C HIS A 77 -1.57 -1.38 9.61
N VAL A 78 -2.24 -1.73 8.51
CA VAL A 78 -3.53 -1.13 8.12
C VAL A 78 -4.58 -1.39 9.20
N LEU A 79 -4.59 -2.57 9.83
CA LEU A 79 -5.45 -2.83 10.98
C LEU A 79 -5.21 -1.81 12.11
N SER A 80 -3.96 -1.52 12.45
CA SER A 80 -3.62 -0.56 13.52
C SER A 80 -3.91 0.89 13.14
N GLN A 81 -3.77 1.24 11.86
CA GLN A 81 -4.20 2.55 11.35
C GLN A 81 -5.71 2.69 11.43
N PHE A 82 -6.45 1.67 10.99
CA PHE A 82 -7.92 1.61 11.05
C PHE A 82 -8.44 1.74 12.49
N GLU A 83 -7.85 0.99 13.43
CA GLU A 83 -8.16 1.10 14.87
C GLU A 83 -7.89 2.51 15.42
N SER A 84 -6.83 3.17 14.95
CA SER A 84 -6.52 4.54 15.40
C SER A 84 -7.59 5.52 14.95
N ILE A 85 -8.13 5.38 13.74
CA ILE A 85 -9.22 6.23 13.23
C ILE A 85 -10.51 6.01 14.03
N ILE A 86 -10.84 4.75 14.33
CA ILE A 86 -11.97 4.39 15.19
C ILE A 86 -11.85 5.09 16.56
N LYS A 87 -10.63 5.14 17.12
CA LYS A 87 -10.32 5.79 18.41
C LYS A 87 -10.23 7.32 18.34
N GLY A 88 -10.65 7.93 17.24
CA GLY A 88 -10.72 9.39 17.10
C GLY A 88 -9.49 10.05 16.50
N LYS A 89 -8.48 9.29 16.06
CA LYS A 89 -7.38 9.87 15.26
C LYS A 89 -7.94 10.30 13.89
N SER A 90 -7.41 11.39 13.35
CA SER A 90 -7.65 11.75 11.96
C SER A 90 -6.66 11.09 11.01
N ILE A 91 -7.10 10.87 9.78
CA ILE A 91 -6.23 10.50 8.67
C ILE A 91 -5.20 11.64 8.48
N PRO A 92 -3.89 11.34 8.39
CA PRO A 92 -2.87 12.36 8.19
C PRO A 92 -3.10 13.17 6.92
N SER A 93 -3.04 14.50 7.02
CA SER A 93 -3.02 15.37 5.85
C SER A 93 -1.61 15.41 5.26
N GLY A 94 -1.49 15.41 3.94
CA GLY A 94 -0.18 15.44 3.29
C GLY A 94 -0.26 15.84 1.82
N LEU A 95 0.58 15.19 1.01
CA LEU A 95 0.46 15.31 -0.44
C LEU A 95 -0.88 14.69 -0.89
N PRO A 96 -1.70 15.37 -1.69
CA PRO A 96 -3.02 14.88 -2.14
C PRO A 96 -2.99 13.45 -2.71
N LEU A 97 -1.96 13.11 -3.48
CA LEU A 97 -1.79 11.76 -4.03
C LEU A 97 -1.52 10.70 -2.95
N VAL A 98 -0.81 11.05 -1.88
CA VAL A 98 -0.56 10.13 -0.76
C VAL A 98 -1.79 10.02 0.13
N GLU A 99 -2.47 11.14 0.38
CA GLU A 99 -3.70 11.19 1.18
C GLU A 99 -4.84 10.40 0.51
N ALA A 100 -5.07 10.59 -0.79
CA ALA A 100 -6.07 9.84 -1.54
C ALA A 100 -5.79 8.32 -1.56
N MET A 101 -4.52 7.94 -1.74
CA MET A 101 -4.09 6.54 -1.68
C MET A 101 -4.36 5.94 -0.30
N PHE A 102 -3.99 6.65 0.77
CA PHE A 102 -4.19 6.18 2.13
C PHE A 102 -5.68 6.08 2.49
N MET A 103 -6.51 7.00 2.01
CA MET A 103 -7.96 6.90 2.11
C MET A 103 -8.52 5.67 1.38
N ALA A 104 -8.00 5.36 0.18
CA ALA A 104 -8.39 4.17 -0.56
C ALA A 104 -7.96 2.87 0.15
N GLU A 105 -6.76 2.85 0.74
CA GLU A 105 -6.26 1.74 1.57
C GLU A 105 -7.19 1.49 2.76
N LEU A 106 -7.56 2.53 3.51
CA LEU A 106 -8.46 2.38 4.66
C LEU A 106 -9.88 1.98 4.25
N LYS A 107 -10.42 2.59 3.19
CA LYS A 107 -11.78 2.31 2.70
C LYS A 107 -11.94 0.85 2.29
N ASN A 108 -10.92 0.26 1.66
CA ASN A 108 -10.95 -1.09 1.11
C ASN A 108 -10.21 -2.12 1.99
N MET A 109 -9.51 -1.68 3.04
CA MET A 109 -8.64 -2.50 3.90
C MET A 109 -7.51 -3.20 3.13
N LEU A 110 -7.15 -2.68 1.95
CA LEU A 110 -6.15 -3.21 1.03
C LEU A 110 -4.83 -2.47 1.19
N LEU A 111 -3.74 -3.21 1.37
CA LEU A 111 -2.40 -2.63 1.45
C LEU A 111 -2.00 -2.02 0.10
N THR A 112 -1.72 -0.71 0.11
CA THR A 112 -1.40 0.05 -1.10
C THR A 112 -0.03 0.73 -0.96
N ALA A 113 0.79 0.65 -2.02
CA ALA A 113 2.02 1.43 -2.14
C ALA A 113 1.88 2.42 -3.31
N GLY A 114 2.56 3.57 -3.19
CA GLY A 114 2.49 4.65 -4.16
C GLY A 114 3.89 5.10 -4.56
N HIS A 115 4.10 5.25 -5.87
CA HIS A 115 5.40 5.55 -6.45
C HIS A 115 5.27 6.67 -7.50
N ASP A 116 6.26 7.56 -7.55
CA ASP A 116 6.49 8.46 -8.67
C ASP A 116 6.96 7.63 -9.88
N PHE A 117 6.10 7.51 -10.88
CA PHE A 117 6.34 6.63 -12.02
C PHE A 117 7.53 7.10 -12.87
N ASP A 118 7.82 8.39 -12.89
CA ASP A 118 8.96 8.92 -13.66
C ASP A 118 10.31 8.58 -13.02
N LYS A 119 10.31 8.04 -11.80
CA LYS A 119 11.49 7.50 -11.12
C LYS A 119 11.69 6.00 -11.34
N ILE A 120 10.70 5.29 -11.89
CA ILE A 120 10.74 3.84 -12.08
C ILE A 120 11.49 3.47 -13.36
N LYS A 121 12.38 2.48 -13.28
CA LYS A 121 13.06 1.87 -14.43
C LYS A 121 12.35 0.60 -14.87
N VAL A 122 11.36 0.76 -15.75
CA VAL A 122 10.62 -0.35 -16.35
C VAL A 122 11.55 -1.34 -17.10
N PRO A 123 11.15 -2.62 -17.22
CA PRO A 123 9.94 -3.23 -16.64
C PRO A 123 10.08 -3.48 -15.14
N MET A 124 8.96 -3.36 -14.43
CA MET A 124 8.86 -3.80 -13.03
C MET A 124 8.59 -5.30 -12.95
N GLY A 125 9.00 -5.94 -11.85
CA GLY A 125 8.77 -7.35 -11.59
C GLY A 125 8.30 -7.61 -10.16
N LEU A 126 7.29 -8.48 -10.02
CA LEU A 126 6.97 -9.09 -8.73
C LEU A 126 7.91 -10.27 -8.51
N SER A 127 8.48 -10.37 -7.31
CA SER A 127 9.36 -11.46 -6.91
C SER A 127 9.14 -11.87 -5.46
N THR A 128 9.61 -13.08 -5.11
CA THR A 128 9.70 -13.53 -3.71
C THR A 128 11.09 -13.17 -3.20
N SER A 129 11.15 -12.39 -2.13
CA SER A 129 12.39 -11.86 -1.56
C SER A 129 13.27 -13.00 -1.02
N THR A 130 14.58 -12.90 -1.26
CA THR A 130 15.57 -13.82 -0.67
C THR A 130 16.02 -13.39 0.73
N GLY A 131 15.78 -12.13 1.09
CA GLY A 131 16.25 -11.53 2.34
C GLY A 131 17.69 -11.02 2.25
N LYS A 132 18.21 -10.84 1.03
CA LYS A 132 19.50 -10.20 0.77
C LYS A 132 19.34 -8.84 0.09
N GLU A 133 18.15 -8.55 -0.43
CA GLU A 133 17.85 -7.31 -1.11
C GLU A 133 17.72 -6.17 -0.10
N GLY A 134 18.53 -5.12 -0.25
CA GLY A 134 18.51 -3.95 0.60
C GLY A 134 17.93 -2.74 -0.11
N TYR A 135 17.21 -1.89 0.61
CA TYR A 135 16.75 -0.60 0.11
C TYR A 135 16.50 0.39 1.25
N MET A 136 16.29 1.66 0.90
CA MET A 136 15.97 2.71 1.85
C MET A 136 14.46 2.95 1.84
N THR A 137 13.78 2.83 2.99
CA THR A 137 12.34 3.09 3.08
C THR A 137 12.04 4.58 2.99
N ILE A 138 10.78 4.94 2.76
CA ILE A 138 10.29 6.34 2.80
C ILE A 138 10.63 7.08 4.11
N SER A 139 10.90 6.37 5.21
CA SER A 139 11.34 6.98 6.47
C SER A 139 12.86 7.26 6.53
N GLY A 140 13.59 7.04 5.43
CA GLY A 140 15.05 7.17 5.38
C GLY A 140 15.82 6.03 6.06
N LYS A 141 15.15 4.93 6.42
CA LYS A 141 15.79 3.80 7.10
C LYS A 141 16.26 2.77 6.07
N ALA A 142 17.54 2.39 6.14
CA ALA A 142 18.03 1.23 5.40
C ALA A 142 17.43 -0.06 6.00
N VAL A 143 16.84 -0.89 5.14
CA VAL A 143 16.25 -2.17 5.50
C VAL A 143 16.69 -3.25 4.52
N THR A 144 16.61 -4.49 4.99
CA THR A 144 16.66 -5.67 4.13
C THR A 144 15.26 -6.27 4.06
N THR A 145 14.92 -6.80 2.88
CA THR A 145 13.70 -7.58 2.67
C THR A 145 13.63 -8.76 3.64
N VAL A 146 12.42 -9.29 3.85
CA VAL A 146 12.22 -10.48 4.68
C VAL A 146 12.19 -11.69 3.74
N PRO A 147 12.98 -12.76 3.98
CA PRO A 147 12.93 -13.97 3.15
C PRO A 147 11.50 -14.50 3.01
N GLY A 148 11.06 -14.75 1.77
CA GLY A 148 9.70 -15.22 1.47
C GLY A 148 8.64 -14.13 1.36
N ASP A 149 8.97 -12.87 1.64
CA ASP A 149 8.07 -11.72 1.45
C ASP A 149 7.93 -11.38 -0.03
N PHE A 150 6.77 -10.93 -0.46
CA PHE A 150 6.59 -10.44 -1.83
C PHE A 150 7.15 -9.02 -1.95
N ALA A 151 7.95 -8.80 -2.99
CA ALA A 151 8.51 -7.52 -3.31
C ALA A 151 8.25 -7.15 -4.77
N LEU A 152 8.10 -5.85 -5.01
CA LEU A 152 8.09 -5.25 -6.32
C LEU A 152 9.45 -4.60 -6.53
N ALA A 153 10.06 -4.89 -7.68
CA ALA A 153 11.34 -4.31 -8.07
C ALA A 153 11.24 -3.71 -9.48
N ASP A 154 12.14 -2.79 -9.78
CA ASP A 154 12.41 -2.32 -11.14
C ASP A 154 13.85 -2.70 -11.53
N GLN A 155 14.36 -2.18 -12.65
CA GLN A 155 15.71 -2.50 -13.11
C GLN A 155 16.84 -1.90 -12.23
N GLU A 156 16.51 -1.07 -11.23
CA GLU A 156 17.49 -0.49 -10.30
C GLU A 156 17.43 -1.11 -8.90
N GLY A 157 16.26 -1.55 -8.43
CA GLY A 157 16.14 -2.21 -7.14
C GLY A 157 14.71 -2.35 -6.63
N ILE A 158 14.58 -2.63 -5.34
CA ILE A 158 13.27 -2.78 -4.68
C ILE A 158 12.52 -1.45 -4.69
N LEU A 159 11.29 -1.47 -5.19
CA LEU A 159 10.31 -0.40 -5.09
C LEU A 159 9.52 -0.52 -3.79
N SER A 160 9.08 -1.73 -3.45
CA SER A 160 8.36 -1.98 -2.20
C SER A 160 8.38 -3.46 -1.83
N SER A 161 8.10 -3.77 -0.57
CA SER A 161 7.68 -5.12 -0.14
C SER A 161 6.49 -5.04 0.80
N ILE A 162 5.72 -6.13 0.91
CA ILE A 162 4.52 -6.13 1.76
C ILE A 162 4.86 -5.78 3.20
N LEU A 163 5.96 -6.32 3.76
CA LEU A 163 6.29 -6.14 5.18
C LEU A 163 7.13 -4.89 5.48
N ARG A 164 7.77 -4.29 4.47
CA ARG A 164 8.70 -3.17 4.65
C ARG A 164 8.23 -1.87 4.00
N GLY A 165 7.16 -1.92 3.19
CA GLY A 165 6.55 -0.74 2.57
C GLY A 165 7.34 -0.24 1.35
N PRO A 166 7.08 1.00 0.91
CA PRO A 166 7.71 1.59 -0.26
C PRO A 166 9.11 2.15 0.00
N ASP A 167 9.89 2.23 -1.06
CA ASP A 167 11.24 2.79 -1.11
C ASP A 167 11.24 4.32 -1.21
N LEU A 168 12.38 4.92 -0.85
CA LEU A 168 12.55 6.37 -0.86
C LEU A 168 12.81 6.94 -2.26
N ARG A 169 13.47 6.18 -3.15
CA ARG A 169 13.93 6.68 -4.46
C ARG A 169 12.74 6.98 -5.36
N THR A 170 11.67 6.19 -5.25
CA THR A 170 10.43 6.42 -6.01
C THR A 170 9.31 7.06 -5.19
N ALA A 171 9.61 7.64 -4.02
CA ALA A 171 8.60 8.29 -3.19
C ALA A 171 7.88 9.42 -3.94
N ILE A 172 6.55 9.46 -3.83
CA ILE A 172 5.71 10.56 -4.35
C ILE A 172 6.17 11.90 -3.74
N ARG A 173 6.35 12.91 -4.60
CA ARG A 173 6.74 14.28 -4.23
C ARG A 173 5.74 15.29 -4.76
N LYS A 174 5.89 16.56 -4.34
CA LYS A 174 5.03 17.68 -4.80
C LYS A 174 4.94 17.80 -6.33
N HIS A 175 6.03 17.48 -7.04
CA HIS A 175 6.13 17.59 -8.50
C HIS A 175 5.79 16.29 -9.25
N THR A 176 5.34 15.24 -8.57
CA THR A 176 4.92 14.01 -9.23
C THR A 176 3.69 14.26 -10.10
N THR A 177 3.83 14.02 -11.40
CA THR A 177 2.75 14.17 -12.42
C THR A 177 2.27 12.84 -12.99
N ARG A 178 3.00 11.76 -12.73
CA ARG A 178 2.65 10.39 -13.09
C ARG A 178 2.86 9.52 -11.86
N VAL A 179 1.78 8.91 -11.38
CA VAL A 179 1.78 8.13 -10.14
C VAL A 179 1.38 6.69 -10.43
N LEU A 180 2.12 5.76 -9.83
CA LEU A 180 1.80 4.35 -9.83
C LEU A 180 1.32 3.96 -8.44
N TYR A 181 0.09 3.45 -8.35
CA TYR A 181 -0.39 2.77 -7.16
C TYR A 181 -0.36 1.27 -7.38
N THR A 182 0.11 0.54 -6.38
CA THR A 182 0.20 -0.91 -6.41
C THR A 182 -0.49 -1.50 -5.19
N VAL A 183 -1.20 -2.61 -5.39
CA VAL A 183 -1.84 -3.39 -4.32
C VAL A 183 -1.32 -4.81 -4.40
N TYR A 184 -0.69 -5.27 -3.32
CA TYR A 184 -0.37 -6.69 -3.19
C TYR A 184 -1.61 -7.44 -2.73
N ALA A 185 -1.97 -8.51 -3.44
CA ALA A 185 -3.08 -9.38 -3.12
C ALA A 185 -2.54 -10.80 -2.85
N PRO A 186 -2.04 -11.09 -1.62
CA PRO A 186 -1.69 -12.44 -1.22
C PRO A 186 -2.88 -13.40 -1.40
N GLN A 187 -2.59 -14.68 -1.60
CA GLN A 187 -3.61 -15.71 -1.77
C GLN A 187 -4.68 -15.61 -0.69
N GLY A 188 -5.93 -15.45 -1.14
CA GLY A 188 -7.09 -15.21 -0.30
C GLY A 188 -7.75 -13.86 -0.57
N VAL A 189 -6.99 -12.85 -1.00
CA VAL A 189 -7.56 -11.56 -1.46
C VAL A 189 -8.24 -11.81 -2.80
N ILE A 190 -9.57 -11.80 -2.80
CA ILE A 190 -10.38 -11.94 -4.01
C ILE A 190 -10.75 -10.56 -4.54
N ALA A 191 -10.77 -10.40 -5.87
CA ALA A 191 -11.33 -9.19 -6.47
C ALA A 191 -12.82 -9.11 -6.08
N GLY A 192 -13.21 -8.02 -5.41
CA GLY A 192 -14.63 -7.72 -5.21
C GLY A 192 -15.27 -7.49 -6.57
N ILE A 193 -16.20 -8.37 -6.94
CA ILE A 193 -17.10 -8.19 -8.09
C ILE A 193 -18.31 -7.38 -7.59
#